data_AF-A0A7R9ZSN0-F1
#
_entry.id   AF-A0A7R9ZSN0-F1
#
_cell.length_a   1.000
_cell.length_b   1.000
_cell.length_c   1.000
_cell.angle_alpha   90.00
_cell.angle_beta   90.00
_cell.angle_gamma   90.00
#
_symmetry.space_group_name_H-M   'P 1'
#
loop_
_entity.id
_entity.type
_entity.pdbx_description
1 polymer ?
#
loop_
_entity_poly.entity_id
_entity_poly.type
_entity_poly.pdbx_seq_one_letter_code
_entity_poly.pdbx_strand_id
1 'polypeptide(L)'
;MEEIDIETTHFITRQVRLTNPDESFGNHILMSLPQVVVHRMDRNSPLLPPQPVWYDADGAAHPGLSDFDNLKAFLQDRLAEIVVLVEGTDEGTGAPVQARHSYTLYDLAWNKTFVSCIAPSMEDVGEDGNDGGWRLPLRQHSTEADNVVQVDFSKFHDIVDTPLDCESCAYVTPSESS
;
A
#
# COMPACT_ATOMS: atom_id res chain seq x y z
N MET A 1 -27.64 42.11 -9.38
CA MET A 1 -27.03 40.85 -9.82
C MET A 1 -26.94 40.03 -8.56
N GLU A 2 -27.81 39.04 -8.41
CA GLU A 2 -27.63 38.04 -7.34
C GLU A 2 -26.47 37.16 -7.76
N GLU A 3 -25.49 37.08 -6.86
CA GLU A 3 -24.37 36.15 -6.92
C GLU A 3 -24.98 34.75 -6.72
N ILE A 4 -25.04 33.97 -7.80
CA ILE A 4 -25.50 32.59 -7.71
C ILE A 4 -24.34 31.82 -7.10
N ASP A 5 -24.45 31.51 -5.81
CA ASP A 5 -23.57 30.54 -5.16
C ASP A 5 -23.75 29.20 -5.87
N ILE A 6 -22.79 28.88 -6.75
CA ILE A 6 -22.70 27.57 -7.37
C ILE A 6 -22.12 26.65 -6.30
N GLU A 7 -23.01 26.05 -5.49
CA GLU A 7 -22.68 24.96 -4.57
C GLU A 7 -22.35 23.69 -5.41
N THR A 8 -21.18 23.65 -6.04
CA THR A 8 -20.70 22.45 -6.75
C THR A 8 -19.69 21.71 -5.91
N THR A 9 -20.12 21.12 -4.80
CA THR A 9 -19.36 20.02 -4.19
C THR A 9 -19.73 18.72 -4.90
N HIS A 10 -19.05 18.45 -6.01
CA HIS A 10 -19.21 17.18 -6.73
C HIS A 10 -18.33 16.11 -6.07
N PHE A 11 -18.93 15.30 -5.19
CA PHE A 11 -18.28 14.10 -4.69
C PHE A 11 -18.27 13.03 -5.78
N ILE A 12 -17.07 12.55 -6.14
CA ILE A 12 -16.90 11.50 -7.15
C ILE A 12 -16.09 10.37 -6.52
N THR A 13 -16.67 9.17 -6.52
CA THR A 13 -15.94 7.94 -6.14
C THR A 13 -15.33 7.32 -7.39
N ARG A 14 -14.04 6.96 -7.30
CA ARG A 14 -13.34 6.21 -8.36
C ARG A 14 -12.70 4.97 -7.78
N GLN A 15 -12.82 3.84 -8.49
CA GLN A 15 -12.16 2.61 -8.12
C GLN A 15 -10.65 2.73 -8.33
N VAL A 16 -9.89 2.30 -7.33
CA VAL A 16 -8.43 2.22 -7.37
C VAL A 16 -8.05 0.78 -7.68
N ARG A 17 -7.29 0.57 -8.76
CA ARG A 17 -6.86 -0.77 -9.19
C ARG A 17 -5.68 -1.27 -8.37
N LEU A 18 -5.67 -2.55 -8.01
CA LEU A 18 -4.58 -3.13 -7.22
C LEU A 18 -3.61 -3.91 -8.10
N THR A 19 -2.33 -3.79 -7.79
CA THR A 19 -1.23 -4.58 -8.35
C THR A 19 -0.84 -5.72 -7.40
N ASN A 20 -0.94 -5.48 -6.10
CA ASN A 20 -0.79 -6.52 -5.08
C ASN A 20 -1.89 -6.35 -4.01
N PRO A 21 -2.75 -7.34 -3.76
CA PRO A 21 -2.95 -8.54 -4.60
C PRO A 21 -3.30 -8.17 -6.05
N ASP A 22 -3.05 -9.07 -7.00
CA ASP A 22 -3.32 -8.83 -8.42
C ASP A 22 -4.83 -8.88 -8.71
N GLU A 23 -5.36 -7.79 -9.24
CA GLU A 23 -6.77 -7.63 -9.62
C GLU A 23 -7.22 -8.63 -10.68
N SER A 24 -6.31 -9.10 -11.53
CA SER A 24 -6.58 -10.13 -12.54
C SER A 24 -7.00 -11.47 -11.93
N PHE A 25 -6.64 -11.71 -10.66
CA PHE A 25 -6.99 -12.90 -9.89
C PHE A 25 -8.02 -12.62 -8.79
N GLY A 26 -8.75 -11.50 -8.88
CA GLY A 26 -9.87 -11.20 -7.99
C GLY A 26 -9.50 -10.52 -6.68
N ASN A 27 -8.27 -10.01 -6.53
CA ASN A 27 -7.80 -9.29 -5.33
C ASN A 27 -7.90 -10.09 -4.02
N HIS A 28 -7.87 -11.42 -4.08
CA HIS A 28 -7.97 -12.25 -2.89
C HIS A 28 -6.66 -12.22 -2.08
N ILE A 29 -6.79 -12.11 -0.76
CA ILE A 29 -5.67 -12.08 0.18
C ILE A 29 -5.86 -13.19 1.21
N LEU A 30 -4.80 -13.95 1.49
CA LEU A 30 -4.75 -14.83 2.64
C LEU A 30 -4.22 -14.06 3.86
N MET A 31 -5.11 -13.71 4.79
CA MET A 31 -4.81 -12.86 5.95
C MET A 31 -4.12 -13.61 7.11
N SER A 32 -3.10 -14.43 6.83
CA SER A 32 -2.34 -15.15 7.87
C SER A 32 -1.21 -14.32 8.50
N LEU A 33 -0.71 -13.32 7.76
CA LEU A 33 0.35 -12.40 8.18
C LEU A 33 0.00 -10.99 7.70
N PRO A 34 0.57 -9.92 8.28
CA PRO A 34 0.52 -8.57 7.71
C PRO A 34 0.79 -8.57 6.20
N GLN A 35 -0.05 -7.87 5.43
CA GLN A 35 0.03 -7.79 3.97
C GLN A 35 0.18 -6.34 3.52
N VAL A 36 0.98 -6.12 2.48
CA VAL A 36 1.11 -4.80 1.83
C VAL A 36 0.23 -4.79 0.58
N VAL A 37 -0.73 -3.87 0.55
CA VAL A 37 -1.58 -3.64 -0.62
C VAL A 37 -0.96 -2.53 -1.47
N VAL A 38 -0.87 -2.76 -2.78
CA VAL A 38 -0.19 -1.87 -3.71
C VAL A 38 -1.11 -1.44 -4.83
N HIS A 39 -1.26 -0.13 -4.98
CA HIS A 39 -1.83 0.50 -6.17
C HIS A 39 -0.71 1.19 -6.96
N ARG A 40 -0.53 0.82 -8.23
CA ARG A 40 0.39 1.52 -9.11
C ARG A 40 -0.26 2.79 -9.67
N MET A 41 0.39 3.94 -9.47
CA MET A 41 0.01 5.21 -10.08
C MET A 41 0.44 5.26 -11.56
N ASP A 42 -0.29 4.56 -12.43
CA ASP A 42 -0.11 4.62 -13.89
C ASP A 42 -1.13 5.54 -14.57
N ARG A 43 -1.11 5.63 -15.91
CA ARG A 43 -1.99 6.50 -16.71
C ARG A 43 -3.49 6.31 -16.45
N ASN A 44 -3.88 5.17 -15.89
CA ASN A 44 -5.27 4.85 -15.59
C ASN A 44 -5.56 4.95 -14.07
N SER A 45 -4.63 5.49 -13.27
CA SER A 45 -4.82 5.77 -11.86
C SER A 45 -5.68 7.04 -11.70
N PRO A 46 -6.69 7.02 -10.81
CA PRO A 46 -7.47 8.22 -10.50
C PRO A 46 -6.70 9.22 -9.64
N LEU A 47 -5.54 8.83 -9.10
CA LEU A 47 -4.71 9.66 -8.23
C LEU A 47 -3.78 10.57 -9.04
N LEU A 48 -3.59 10.31 -10.34
CA LEU A 48 -2.80 11.18 -11.20
C LEU A 48 -3.65 12.34 -11.75
N PRO A 49 -3.06 13.54 -11.90
CA PRO A 49 -3.69 14.63 -12.60
C PRO A 49 -3.99 14.25 -14.07
N PRO A 50 -5.14 14.67 -14.62
CA PRO A 50 -5.41 14.54 -16.04
C PRO A 50 -4.33 15.19 -16.92
N GLN A 51 -3.96 14.51 -18.01
CA GLN A 51 -3.02 15.03 -19.01
C GLN A 51 -3.76 15.61 -20.23
N PRO A 52 -3.24 16.68 -20.86
CA PRO A 52 -1.98 17.37 -20.55
C PRO A 52 -2.11 18.47 -19.48
N VAL A 53 -3.34 18.83 -19.09
CA VAL A 53 -3.65 19.93 -18.16
C VAL A 53 -4.81 19.52 -17.28
N TRP A 54 -4.81 19.98 -16.03
CA TRP A 54 -5.94 19.92 -15.11
C TRP A 54 -6.31 21.33 -14.64
N TYR A 55 -7.55 21.52 -14.20
CA TYR A 55 -8.05 22.82 -13.71
C TYR A 55 -8.38 22.72 -12.24
N ASP A 56 -7.92 23.65 -11.42
CA ASP A 56 -8.27 23.71 -9.99
C ASP A 56 -9.70 24.20 -9.76
N ALA A 57 -10.13 24.28 -8.50
CA ALA A 57 -11.43 24.77 -8.12
C ALA A 57 -11.70 26.23 -8.54
N ASP A 58 -10.64 27.04 -8.67
CA ASP A 58 -10.70 28.43 -9.13
C ASP A 58 -10.71 28.54 -10.67
N GLY A 59 -10.59 27.42 -11.39
CA GLY A 59 -10.54 27.35 -12.84
C GLY A 59 -9.17 27.70 -13.44
N ALA A 60 -8.11 27.81 -12.64
CA ALA A 60 -6.76 28.01 -13.13
C ALA A 60 -6.17 26.71 -13.72
N ALA A 61 -5.45 26.85 -14.82
CA ALA A 61 -4.85 25.72 -15.53
C ALA A 61 -3.51 25.33 -14.93
N HIS A 62 -3.33 24.04 -14.65
CA HIS A 62 -2.12 23.43 -14.13
C HIS A 62 -1.62 22.33 -15.07
N PRO A 63 -0.31 22.13 -15.21
CA PRO A 63 0.22 21.07 -16.05
C PRO A 63 -0.17 19.69 -15.51
N GLY A 64 -0.50 18.72 -16.37
CA GLY A 64 -0.81 17.34 -16.02
C GLY A 64 0.42 16.49 -15.70
N LEU A 65 1.49 17.10 -15.20
CA LEU A 65 2.76 16.43 -14.93
C LEU A 65 2.65 15.57 -13.66
N SER A 66 3.34 14.43 -13.66
CA SER A 66 3.38 13.52 -12.50
C SER A 66 4.50 13.88 -11.52
N ASP A 67 4.96 15.12 -11.49
CA ASP A 67 5.88 15.57 -10.45
C ASP A 67 5.16 15.66 -9.10
N PHE A 68 5.95 15.58 -8.04
CA PHE A 68 5.44 15.42 -6.68
C PHE A 68 4.62 16.61 -6.20
N ASP A 69 5.06 17.84 -6.50
CA ASP A 69 4.41 19.05 -6.04
C ASP A 69 3.06 19.24 -6.75
N ASN A 70 3.00 18.98 -8.06
CA ASN A 70 1.77 19.03 -8.83
C ASN A 70 0.79 17.92 -8.42
N LEU A 71 1.28 16.71 -8.17
CA LEU A 71 0.46 15.61 -7.65
C LEU A 71 -0.17 15.99 -6.30
N LYS A 72 0.63 16.53 -5.39
CA LYS A 72 0.16 16.95 -4.06
C LYS A 72 -0.86 18.08 -4.18
N ALA A 73 -0.60 19.09 -5.02
CA ALA A 73 -1.53 20.19 -5.27
C ALA A 73 -2.86 19.69 -5.85
N PHE A 74 -2.81 18.78 -6.81
CA PHE A 74 -4.00 18.15 -7.40
C PHE A 74 -4.84 17.41 -6.34
N LEU A 75 -4.21 16.57 -5.51
CA LEU A 75 -4.92 15.84 -4.47
C LEU A 75 -5.47 16.75 -3.36
N GLN A 76 -4.77 17.85 -3.05
CA GLN A 76 -5.23 18.89 -2.12
C GLN A 76 -6.48 19.59 -2.64
N ASP A 77 -6.44 20.06 -3.88
CA ASP A 77 -7.54 20.76 -4.53
C ASP A 77 -8.82 19.90 -4.57
N ARG A 78 -8.66 18.59 -4.80
CA ARG A 78 -9.80 17.65 -4.81
C ARG A 78 -10.26 17.18 -3.43
N LEU A 79 -9.61 17.62 -2.35
CA LEU A 79 -9.84 17.10 -0.99
C LEU A 79 -9.85 15.58 -0.99
N ALA A 80 -8.86 14.97 -1.64
CA ALA A 80 -8.86 13.54 -1.90
C ALA A 80 -8.83 12.72 -0.61
N GLU A 81 -9.68 11.69 -0.56
CA GLU A 81 -9.75 10.69 0.50
C GLU A 81 -9.71 9.30 -0.14
N ILE A 82 -8.82 8.45 0.38
CA ILE A 82 -8.66 7.07 -0.06
C ILE A 82 -9.37 6.19 0.96
N VAL A 83 -10.46 5.55 0.55
CA VAL A 83 -11.20 4.60 1.39
C VAL A 83 -10.74 3.19 1.05
N VAL A 84 -10.24 2.46 2.05
CA VAL A 84 -9.84 1.06 1.97
C VAL A 84 -10.92 0.19 2.59
N LEU A 85 -11.34 -0.84 1.86
CA LEU A 85 -12.30 -1.83 2.30
C LEU A 85 -11.64 -3.22 2.28
N VAL A 86 -11.78 -3.97 3.37
CA VAL A 86 -11.38 -5.37 3.45
C VAL A 86 -12.61 -6.19 3.79
N GLU A 87 -13.04 -7.01 2.86
CA GLU A 87 -14.14 -7.96 3.03
C GLU A 87 -13.57 -9.36 3.28
N GLY A 88 -14.23 -10.11 4.15
CA GLY A 88 -13.83 -11.47 4.48
C GLY A 88 -14.93 -12.24 5.15
N THR A 89 -14.57 -13.41 5.65
CA THR A 89 -15.48 -14.30 6.38
C THR A 89 -14.92 -14.48 7.78
N ASP A 90 -15.74 -14.21 8.80
CA ASP A 90 -15.38 -14.53 10.18
C ASP A 90 -15.25 -16.05 10.34
N GLU A 91 -14.13 -16.52 10.87
CA GLU A 91 -13.86 -17.96 11.00
C GLU A 91 -14.80 -18.64 12.01
N GLY A 92 -15.14 -17.95 13.11
CA GLY A 92 -15.96 -18.51 14.17
C GLY A 92 -17.43 -18.65 13.79
N THR A 93 -17.97 -17.70 13.04
CA THR A 93 -19.39 -17.63 12.69
C THR A 93 -19.69 -17.93 11.22
N GLY A 94 -18.68 -17.94 10.35
CA GLY A 94 -18.85 -18.05 8.90
C GLY A 94 -19.57 -16.84 8.27
N ALA A 95 -19.74 -15.76 9.03
CA ALA A 95 -20.51 -14.59 8.58
C ALA A 95 -19.62 -13.66 7.75
N PRO A 96 -20.17 -12.97 6.73
CA PRO A 96 -19.42 -11.95 6.02
C PRO A 96 -19.09 -10.78 6.95
N VAL A 97 -17.85 -10.31 6.90
CA VAL A 97 -17.36 -9.16 7.65
C VAL A 97 -16.73 -8.14 6.69
N GLN A 98 -16.84 -6.86 7.05
CA GLN A 98 -16.24 -5.77 6.30
C GLN A 98 -15.56 -4.80 7.27
N ALA A 99 -14.24 -4.67 7.14
CA ALA A 99 -13.46 -3.63 7.78
C ALA A 99 -13.27 -2.45 6.80
N ARG A 100 -13.29 -1.23 7.34
CA ARG A 100 -13.15 0.01 6.56
C ARG A 100 -12.17 0.93 7.25
N HIS A 101 -11.36 1.61 6.47
CA HIS A 101 -10.48 2.68 6.94
C HIS A 101 -10.36 3.73 5.84
N SER A 102 -10.06 4.97 6.20
CA SER A 102 -9.82 6.01 5.21
C SER A 102 -8.55 6.80 5.53
N TYR A 103 -7.90 7.26 4.45
CA TYR A 103 -6.69 8.06 4.48
C TYR A 103 -6.94 9.36 3.74
N THR A 104 -6.81 10.48 4.43
CA THR A 104 -6.75 11.80 3.82
C THR A 104 -5.33 12.06 3.33
N LEU A 105 -5.13 13.16 2.60
CA LEU A 105 -3.80 13.58 2.19
C LEU A 105 -2.80 13.71 3.37
N TYR A 106 -3.28 14.12 4.55
CA TYR A 106 -2.43 14.31 5.73
C TYR A 106 -1.94 12.99 6.33
N ASP A 107 -2.62 11.88 6.03
CA ASP A 107 -2.25 10.55 6.49
C ASP A 107 -1.24 9.88 5.53
N LEU A 108 -0.99 10.47 4.36
CA LEU A 108 -0.09 9.90 3.36
C LEU A 108 1.37 10.18 3.69
N ALA A 109 2.11 9.09 3.90
CA ALA A 109 3.56 9.11 4.01
C ALA A 109 4.22 8.95 2.64
N TRP A 110 4.77 10.05 2.12
CA TRP A 110 5.39 10.10 0.81
C TRP A 110 6.85 9.61 0.83
N ASN A 111 7.25 8.88 -0.21
CA ASN A 111 8.61 8.32 -0.34
C ASN A 111 9.02 7.48 0.86
N LYS A 112 8.05 6.75 1.42
CA LYS A 112 8.23 5.84 2.54
C LYS A 112 7.84 4.41 2.16
N THR A 113 8.41 3.44 2.85
CA THR A 113 8.00 2.04 2.82
C THR A 113 7.85 1.50 4.24
N PHE A 114 7.05 0.45 4.42
CA PHE A 114 6.86 -0.19 5.71
C PHE A 114 8.12 -0.96 6.13
N VAL A 115 8.43 -0.94 7.43
CA VAL A 115 9.44 -1.82 8.02
C VAL A 115 8.92 -3.25 8.02
N SER A 116 9.78 -4.23 7.73
CA SER A 116 9.41 -5.64 7.88
C SER A 116 9.10 -5.95 9.34
N CYS A 117 7.85 -6.26 9.63
CA CYS A 117 7.38 -6.71 10.93
C CYS A 117 7.32 -8.24 11.06
N ILE A 118 7.83 -8.97 10.05
CA ILE A 118 7.81 -10.43 10.00
C ILE A 118 9.24 -10.93 9.96
N ALA A 119 9.56 -11.91 10.81
CA ALA A 119 10.85 -12.57 10.83
C ALA A 119 10.67 -14.09 11.02
N PRO A 120 11.59 -14.92 10.46
CA PRO A 120 11.65 -16.32 10.85
C PRO A 120 11.95 -16.40 12.36
N SER A 121 11.38 -17.38 13.03
CA SER A 121 11.83 -17.74 14.38
C SER A 121 13.28 -18.20 14.31
N MET A 122 14.20 -17.42 14.87
CA MET A 122 15.55 -17.93 15.11
C MET A 122 15.45 -18.82 16.35
N GLU A 123 15.63 -20.13 16.16
CA GLU A 123 16.14 -20.96 17.27
C GLU A 123 17.50 -20.35 17.65
N ASP A 124 17.76 -20.14 18.94
CA ASP A 124 19.08 -19.74 19.44
C ASP A 124 20.11 -20.75 18.92
N VAL A 125 20.80 -20.41 17.83
CA VAL A 125 22.00 -21.13 17.42
C VAL A 125 23.02 -20.74 18.48
N GLY A 126 23.18 -21.62 19.47
CA GLY A 126 24.23 -21.48 20.48
C GLY A 126 25.54 -21.12 19.79
N GLU A 127 26.26 -20.15 20.35
CA GLU A 127 27.56 -19.66 19.87
C GLU A 127 28.64 -20.75 19.93
N ASP A 128 28.51 -21.82 19.14
CA ASP A 128 29.65 -22.66 18.81
C ASP A 128 30.33 -22.03 17.60
N GLY A 129 31.23 -21.09 17.92
CA GLY A 129 32.00 -20.37 16.92
C GLY A 129 32.79 -21.33 16.04
N ASN A 130 32.48 -21.37 14.75
CA ASN A 130 33.42 -21.36 13.64
C ASN A 130 32.67 -21.47 12.30
N ASP A 131 33.18 -20.75 11.29
CA ASP A 131 32.89 -20.78 9.86
C ASP A 131 31.64 -20.06 9.27
N GLY A 132 31.93 -19.05 8.44
CA GLY A 132 30.97 -18.15 7.82
C GLY A 132 30.32 -18.74 6.55
N GLY A 133 29.20 -19.43 6.72
CA GLY A 133 28.32 -19.79 5.61
C GLY A 133 26.86 -19.70 6.02
N TRP A 134 26.04 -19.00 5.22
CA TRP A 134 24.57 -19.04 5.32
C TRP A 134 24.06 -20.45 5.00
N ARG A 135 24.13 -21.34 5.99
CA ARG A 135 23.52 -22.67 5.93
C ARG A 135 22.17 -22.57 6.61
N LEU A 136 21.09 -22.76 5.84
CA LEU A 136 19.79 -23.07 6.41
C LEU A 136 19.94 -24.36 7.24
N PRO A 137 19.66 -24.37 8.54
CA PRO A 137 19.79 -25.57 9.34
C PRO A 137 18.75 -26.59 8.85
N LEU A 138 19.22 -27.76 8.44
CA LEU A 138 18.35 -28.91 8.20
C LEU A 138 17.80 -29.34 9.56
N ARG A 139 16.53 -28.99 9.83
CA ARG A 139 15.80 -29.25 11.08
C ARG A 139 15.88 -30.73 11.46
N GLN A 140 16.79 -31.09 12.38
CA GLN A 140 16.81 -32.42 13.00
C GLN A 140 16.01 -32.36 14.29
N HIS A 141 14.84 -33.02 14.27
CA HIS A 141 13.97 -33.30 15.41
C HIS A 141 13.42 -32.07 16.18
N SER A 142 12.32 -31.51 15.66
CA SER A 142 11.55 -30.46 16.33
C SER A 142 10.61 -31.01 17.40
N THR A 143 10.65 -30.42 18.59
CA THR A 143 9.53 -30.45 19.53
C THR A 143 8.34 -29.65 18.96
N GLU A 144 7.11 -30.09 19.26
CA GLU A 144 5.83 -29.68 18.62
C GLU A 144 5.44 -28.18 18.71
N ALA A 145 6.23 -27.32 19.35
CA ALA A 145 5.79 -25.97 19.74
C ALA A 145 6.67 -24.80 19.29
N ASP A 146 7.67 -25.01 18.43
CA ASP A 146 8.44 -23.89 17.89
C ASP A 146 7.68 -23.23 16.73
N ASN A 147 7.22 -21.99 16.98
CA ASN A 147 6.65 -21.11 15.96
C ASN A 147 7.66 -20.97 14.82
N VAL A 148 7.25 -21.07 13.56
CA VAL A 148 8.16 -20.96 12.39
C VAL A 148 8.38 -19.50 11.98
N VAL A 149 7.43 -18.62 12.34
CA VAL A 149 7.41 -17.20 11.98
C VAL A 149 6.96 -16.40 13.20
N GLN A 150 7.60 -15.26 13.43
CA GLN A 150 7.21 -14.29 14.45
C GLN A 150 6.79 -12.98 13.78
N VAL A 151 5.71 -12.38 14.30
CA VAL A 151 5.24 -11.06 13.91
C VAL A 151 5.49 -10.08 15.05
N ASP A 152 6.25 -9.03 14.77
CA ASP A 152 6.49 -7.91 15.67
C ASP A 152 5.51 -6.78 15.38
N PHE A 153 4.35 -6.82 16.03
CA PHE A 153 3.30 -5.81 15.83
C PHE A 153 3.71 -4.39 16.27
N SER A 154 4.77 -4.24 17.07
CA SER A 154 5.28 -2.90 17.41
C SER A 154 5.81 -2.17 16.17
N LYS A 155 6.28 -2.92 15.16
CA LYS A 155 6.77 -2.39 13.88
C LYS A 155 5.70 -2.28 12.80
N PHE A 156 4.45 -2.69 13.07
CA PHE A 156 3.42 -2.79 12.04
C PHE A 156 3.11 -1.44 11.34
N HIS A 157 3.23 -0.34 12.09
CA HIS A 157 3.05 1.01 11.56
C HIS A 157 4.36 1.74 11.27
N ASP A 158 5.51 1.10 11.49
CA ASP A 158 6.80 1.73 11.29
C ASP A 158 7.09 1.86 9.79
N ILE A 159 7.61 3.04 9.42
CA ILE A 159 7.94 3.39 8.05
C ILE A 159 9.35 3.99 7.97
N VAL A 160 10.04 3.75 6.86
CA VAL A 160 11.39 4.24 6.57
C VAL A 160 11.44 4.92 5.21
N ASP A 161 12.43 5.79 5.00
CA ASP A 161 12.69 6.41 3.70
C ASP A 161 12.98 5.36 2.62
N THR A 162 12.43 5.57 1.43
CA THR A 162 12.68 4.74 0.24
C THR A 162 12.93 5.62 -0.98
N PRO A 163 13.76 5.18 -1.95
CA PRO A 163 13.94 5.93 -3.19
C PRO A 163 12.65 5.98 -4.03
N LEU A 164 12.61 6.90 -5.00
CA LEU A 164 11.47 7.14 -5.90
C LEU A 164 11.34 6.09 -7.03
N ASP A 165 12.17 5.05 -7.05
CA ASP A 165 12.17 4.07 -8.13
C ASP A 165 11.18 2.93 -7.84
N CYS A 166 10.19 2.76 -8.71
CA CYS A 166 9.25 1.64 -8.58
C CYS A 166 9.93 0.28 -8.85
N GLU A 167 11.11 0.27 -9.50
CA GLU A 167 11.85 -0.95 -9.85
C GLU A 167 12.45 -1.66 -8.64
N SER A 168 12.75 -0.93 -7.57
CA SER A 168 13.22 -1.51 -6.30
C SER A 168 12.09 -2.08 -5.43
N CYS A 169 10.83 -1.81 -5.78
CA CYS A 169 9.68 -2.27 -5.01
C CYS A 169 9.44 -3.77 -5.23
N ALA A 170 9.59 -4.56 -4.17
CA ALA A 170 9.39 -6.01 -4.19
C ALA A 170 7.99 -6.47 -4.66
N TYR A 171 7.01 -5.57 -4.65
CA TYR A 171 5.61 -5.83 -5.02
C TYR A 171 5.25 -5.35 -6.42
N VAL A 172 6.15 -4.66 -7.11
CA VAL A 172 5.94 -4.19 -8.48
C VAL A 172 6.78 -5.07 -9.38
N THR A 173 6.13 -5.84 -10.24
CA THR A 173 6.86 -6.55 -11.30
C THR A 173 7.47 -5.51 -12.26
N PRO A 174 8.74 -5.67 -12.67
CA PRO A 174 9.31 -4.85 -13.73
C PRO A 174 8.39 -4.97 -14.94
N SER A 175 7.93 -3.83 -15.48
CA SER A 175 7.07 -3.85 -16.66
C SER A 175 7.79 -4.60 -17.78
N GLU A 176 7.13 -5.64 -18.33
CA GLU A 176 7.50 -6.08 -19.67
C GLU A 176 7.36 -4.86 -20.59
N SER A 177 8.49 -4.45 -21.18
CA SER A 177 8.57 -3.32 -22.10
C SER A 177 7.47 -3.44 -23.16
N SER A 178 6.47 -2.57 -23.09
CA SER A 178 5.48 -2.37 -24.16
C SER A 178 5.97 -1.29 -25.13
#